data_AF-A0A5E6N168-F1
#
_entry.id   AF-A0A5E6N168-F1
#
_cell.length_a   1.000
_cell.length_b   1.000
_cell.length_c   1.000
_cell.angle_alpha   90.00
_cell.angle_beta   90.00
_cell.angle_gamma   90.00
#
_symmetry.space_group_name_H-M   'P 1'
#
loop_
_entity.id
_entity.type
_entity.pdbx_description
1 polymer ?
#
loop_
_entity_poly.entity_id
_entity_poly.type
_entity_poly.pdbx_seq_one_letter_code
_entity_poly.pdbx_strand_id
1 'polypeptide(L)'
;MQATLYVDLLDANTEVQSVFAKTYKNEHFITVLDVGVTPETRSVKGSNFCQIAVQKAPDSNKLIVIAVIDNLVKGASGQAIQNMNLMFGLDERLGLEQIGLTL
;
A
#
# COMPACT_ATOMS: atom_id res chain seq x y z
N MET A 1 6.23 -9.35 0.95
CA MET A 1 7.21 -8.56 1.73
C MET A 1 6.47 -7.51 2.55
N GLN A 2 6.98 -7.22 3.75
CA GLN A 2 6.51 -6.14 4.62
C GLN A 2 7.65 -5.13 4.81
N ALA A 3 7.31 -3.84 4.77
CA ALA A 3 8.18 -2.74 5.17
C ALA A 3 7.53 -1.97 6.32
N THR A 4 8.29 -1.70 7.38
CA THR A 4 7.87 -0.84 8.48
C THR A 4 8.78 0.39 8.52
N LEU A 5 8.18 1.57 8.39
CA LEU A 5 8.87 2.85 8.42
C LEU A 5 8.49 3.60 9.69
N TYR A 6 9.48 4.22 10.33
CA TYR A 6 9.31 5.08 11.49
C TYR A 6 9.77 6.48 11.12
N VAL A 7 8.90 7.46 11.26
CA VAL A 7 9.21 8.86 10.92
C VAL A 7 8.72 9.79 12.01
N ASP A 8 9.47 10.85 12.28
CA ASP A 8 9.05 11.91 13.20
C ASP A 8 8.12 12.88 12.44
N LEU A 9 6.93 13.11 12.98
CA LEU A 9 6.00 14.10 12.46
C LEU A 9 6.52 15.51 12.74
N LEU A 10 6.54 16.35 11.71
CA LEU A 10 6.84 17.78 11.85
C LEU A 10 5.75 18.51 12.64
N ASP A 11 4.50 18.08 12.50
CA ASP A 11 3.35 18.54 13.28
C ASP A 11 2.60 17.34 13.88
N ALA A 12 2.59 17.27 15.21
CA ALA A 12 1.93 16.22 15.99
C ALA A 12 0.42 16.15 15.74
N ASN A 13 -0.21 17.27 15.35
CA ASN A 13 -1.65 17.36 15.10
C ASN A 13 -2.04 16.92 13.68
N THR A 14 -1.08 16.47 12.86
CA THR A 14 -1.38 16.01 11.50
C THR A 14 -2.38 14.86 11.52
N GLU A 15 -3.47 14.99 10.77
CA GLU A 15 -4.47 13.92 10.55
C GLU A 15 -3.95 12.89 9.54
N VAL A 16 -3.00 12.05 9.98
CA VAL A 16 -2.22 11.13 9.13
C VAL A 16 -3.11 10.20 8.29
N GLN A 17 -4.19 9.67 8.87
CA GLN A 17 -5.12 8.80 8.15
C GLN A 17 -5.75 9.55 6.96
N SER A 18 -6.17 10.80 7.17
CA SER A 18 -6.77 11.64 6.13
C SER A 18 -5.77 11.95 5.03
N VAL A 19 -4.51 12.22 5.39
CA VAL A 19 -3.43 12.49 4.42
C VAL A 19 -3.23 11.28 3.51
N PHE A 20 -3.01 10.08 4.07
CA PHE A 20 -2.80 8.88 3.27
C PHE A 20 -4.03 8.51 2.43
N ALA A 21 -5.22 8.53 3.04
CA ALA A 21 -6.46 8.22 2.33
C ALA A 21 -6.70 9.18 1.15
N LYS A 22 -6.44 10.49 1.31
CA LYS A 22 -6.58 11.47 0.23
C LYS A 22 -5.53 11.28 -0.87
N THR A 23 -4.29 10.98 -0.50
CA THR A 23 -3.19 10.77 -1.46
C THR A 23 -3.46 9.58 -2.37
N TYR A 24 -3.92 8.45 -1.78
CA TYR A 24 -4.10 7.20 -2.52
C TYR A 24 -5.55 6.94 -2.98
N LYS A 25 -6.47 7.91 -2.82
CA LYS A 25 -7.91 7.74 -3.11
C LYS A 25 -8.23 7.24 -4.53
N ASN A 26 -7.39 7.57 -5.50
CA ASN A 26 -7.58 7.24 -6.92
C ASN A 26 -6.60 6.16 -7.40
N GLU A 27 -5.79 5.61 -6.50
CA GLU A 27 -4.76 4.63 -6.83
C GLU A 27 -5.34 3.22 -6.70
N HIS A 28 -5.70 2.63 -7.84
CA HIS A 28 -6.43 1.35 -7.89
C HIS A 28 -5.72 0.22 -7.13
N PHE A 29 -4.40 0.15 -7.23
CA PHE A 29 -3.59 -0.90 -6.60
C PHE A 29 -3.17 -0.59 -5.16
N ILE A 30 -3.63 0.50 -4.55
CA ILE A 30 -3.24 0.90 -3.20
C ILE A 30 -4.47 0.97 -2.31
N THR A 31 -4.43 0.22 -1.21
CA THR A 31 -5.46 0.28 -0.16
C THR A 31 -4.85 0.83 1.11
N VAL A 32 -5.32 2.01 1.54
CA VAL A 32 -5.06 2.52 2.89
C VAL A 32 -6.08 1.89 3.82
N LEU A 33 -5.61 1.06 4.74
CA LEU A 33 -6.45 0.33 5.68
C LEU A 33 -7.03 1.26 6.75
N ASP A 34 -8.18 0.89 7.29
CA ASP A 34 -8.84 1.62 8.37
C ASP A 34 -7.97 1.66 9.63
N VAL A 35 -8.20 2.68 10.46
CA VAL A 35 -7.48 2.86 11.73
C VAL A 35 -7.60 1.62 12.60
N GLY A 36 -6.47 1.11 13.08
CA GLY A 36 -6.40 -0.09 13.93
C GLY A 36 -6.29 -1.41 13.16
N VAL A 37 -6.43 -1.40 11.83
CA VAL A 37 -6.21 -2.59 10.99
C VAL A 37 -4.74 -2.65 10.57
N THR A 38 -4.13 -3.83 10.68
CA THR A 38 -2.74 -4.07 10.29
C THR A 38 -2.71 -4.99 9.07
N PRO A 39 -1.89 -4.72 8.04
CA PRO A 39 -1.78 -5.59 6.87
C PRO A 39 -0.97 -6.85 7.17
N GLU A 40 -1.25 -7.92 6.42
CA GLU A 40 -0.50 -9.19 6.49
C GLU A 40 0.08 -9.52 5.12
N THR A 41 1.31 -10.04 5.03
CA THR A 41 1.89 -10.42 3.73
C THR A 41 1.07 -11.42 2.93
N ARG A 42 0.26 -12.24 3.63
CA ARG A 42 -0.64 -13.21 2.99
C ARG A 42 -1.82 -12.55 2.27
N SER A 43 -2.32 -11.39 2.74
CA SER A 43 -3.50 -10.74 2.16
C SER A 43 -3.27 -10.24 0.73
N VAL A 44 -2.01 -10.04 0.33
CA VAL A 44 -1.61 -9.55 -0.99
C VAL A 44 -0.87 -10.60 -1.83
N LYS A 45 -0.73 -11.83 -1.33
CA LYS A 45 0.04 -12.88 -2.03
C LYS A 45 -0.54 -13.14 -3.42
N GLY A 46 0.30 -13.08 -4.44
CA GLY A 46 -0.09 -13.29 -5.84
C GLY A 46 -0.87 -12.13 -6.46
N SER A 47 -1.05 -11.00 -5.76
CA SER A 47 -1.78 -9.84 -6.27
C SER A 47 -0.86 -8.66 -6.56
N ASN A 48 -1.33 -7.74 -7.39
CA ASN A 48 -0.64 -6.48 -7.66
C ASN A 48 -0.97 -5.37 -6.64
N PHE A 49 -1.65 -5.71 -5.54
CA PHE A 49 -2.08 -4.74 -4.54
C PHE A 49 -1.00 -4.45 -3.49
N CYS A 50 -1.02 -3.21 -3.00
CA CYS A 50 -0.29 -2.75 -1.84
C CYS A 50 -1.28 -2.35 -0.74
N GLN A 51 -1.08 -2.85 0.46
CA GLN A 51 -1.84 -2.42 1.64
C GLN A 51 -0.95 -1.58 2.54
N ILE A 52 -1.49 -0.44 2.99
CA ILE A 52 -0.80 0.51 3.86
C ILE A 52 -1.63 0.72 5.12
N ALA A 53 -1.02 0.56 6.29
CA ALA A 53 -1.56 1.02 7.57
C ALA A 53 -0.66 2.10 8.16
N VAL A 54 -1.30 3.10 8.79
CA VAL A 54 -0.61 4.21 9.45
C VAL A 54 -1.12 4.37 10.87
N GLN A 55 -0.20 4.54 11.82
CA GLN A 55 -0.53 4.74 13.21
C GLN A 55 0.48 5.66 13.90
N LYS A 56 0.00 6.57 14.74
CA LYS A 56 0.87 7.36 15.63
C LYS A 56 1.26 6.49 16.83
N ALA A 57 2.54 6.47 17.18
CA ALA A 57 2.99 5.81 18.39
C ALA A 57 2.51 6.58 19.63
N PRO A 58 2.06 5.89 20.70
CA PRO A 58 1.60 6.54 21.92
C PRO A 58 2.63 7.51 22.49
N ASP A 59 2.16 8.63 23.03
CA ASP A 59 2.97 9.62 23.76
C ASP A 59 4.21 10.13 23.00
N SER A 60 4.18 10.09 21.67
CA SER A 60 5.29 10.53 20.83
C SER A 60 4.83 11.14 19.51
N ASN A 61 5.71 11.93 18.89
CA ASN A 61 5.48 12.44 17.54
C ASN A 61 5.85 11.42 16.45
N LYS A 62 6.03 10.14 16.78
CA LYS A 62 6.42 9.12 15.80
C LYS A 62 5.21 8.59 15.05
N LEU A 63 5.29 8.61 13.72
CA LEU A 63 4.40 7.90 12.84
C LEU A 63 5.05 6.56 12.45
N ILE A 64 4.27 5.49 12.58
CA ILE A 64 4.60 4.16 12.10
C ILE A 64 3.78 3.92 10.83
N VAL A 65 4.46 3.61 9.74
CA VAL A 65 3.83 3.24 8.46
C VAL A 65 4.19 1.79 8.17
N ILE A 66 3.20 0.96 7.92
CA ILE A 66 3.38 -0.44 7.55
C ILE A 66 2.84 -0.60 6.13
N ALA A 67 3.70 -1.05 5.21
CA ALA A 67 3.32 -1.33 3.82
C ALA A 67 3.61 -2.79 3.48
N VAL A 68 2.67 -3.42 2.79
CA VAL A 68 2.75 -4.84 2.45
C VAL A 68 2.40 -5.05 0.99
N ILE A 69 3.26 -5.79 0.29
CA ILE A 69 3.13 -6.17 -1.12
C ILE A 69 3.51 -7.63 -1.32
N ASP A 70 3.05 -8.25 -2.41
CA ASP A 70 3.76 -9.40 -2.97
C ASP A 70 5.04 -8.90 -3.67
N ASN A 71 6.21 -9.42 -3.26
CA ASN A 71 7.49 -8.96 -3.79
C ASN A 71 7.79 -9.47 -5.20
N LEU A 72 7.14 -10.55 -5.65
CA LEU A 72 7.31 -11.07 -7.00
C LEU A 72 6.29 -10.47 -7.96
N VAL A 73 5.10 -10.10 -7.48
CA VAL A 73 4.07 -9.42 -8.30
C VAL A 73 4.27 -7.91 -8.23
N LYS A 74 3.69 -7.22 -7.24
CA LYS A 74 3.77 -5.75 -7.12
C LYS A 74 5.21 -5.25 -6.92
N GLY A 75 6.09 -6.07 -6.32
CA GLY A 75 7.51 -5.74 -6.16
C GLY A 75 8.37 -5.99 -7.40
N ALA A 76 7.87 -6.70 -8.42
CA ALA A 76 8.63 -7.03 -9.62
C ALA A 76 7.75 -7.17 -10.88
N SER A 77 7.28 -8.38 -11.19
CA SER A 77 6.69 -8.70 -12.51
C SER A 77 5.34 -8.01 -12.75
N GLY A 78 4.49 -7.91 -11.74
CA GLY A 78 3.22 -7.18 -11.81
C GLY A 78 3.44 -5.69 -12.08
N GLN A 79 4.43 -5.07 -11.43
CA GLN A 79 4.80 -3.69 -11.71
C GLN A 79 5.39 -3.52 -13.12
N ALA A 80 6.12 -4.51 -13.64
CA ALA A 80 6.62 -4.49 -15.01
C ALA A 80 5.46 -4.52 -16.03
N ILE A 81 4.43 -5.34 -15.80
CA ILE A 81 3.22 -5.37 -16.62
C ILE A 81 2.43 -4.07 -16.49
N GLN A 82 2.31 -3.50 -15.29
CA GLN A 82 1.64 -2.21 -15.08
C GLN A 82 2.32 -1.10 -15.88
N ASN A 83 3.66 -1.03 -15.85
CA ASN A 83 4.44 -0.09 -16.64
C ASN A 83 4.27 -0.35 -18.15
N MET A 84 4.29 -1.62 -18.58
CA MET A 84 4.04 -1.99 -19.98
C MET A 84 2.67 -1.52 -20.44
N ASN A 85 1.62 -1.74 -19.67
CA ASN A 85 0.26 -1.28 -20.00
C ASN A 85 0.25 0.23 -20.28
N LEU A 86 0.86 1.04 -19.41
CA LEU A 86 0.99 2.48 -19.61
C LEU A 86 1.80 2.83 -20.86
N MET A 87 2.95 2.19 -21.09
CA MET A 87 3.80 2.43 -22.26
C MET A 87 3.10 2.15 -23.59
N PHE A 88 2.19 1.18 -23.62
CA PHE A 88 1.42 0.81 -24.81
C PHE A 88 0.03 1.47 -24.86
N GLY A 89 -0.30 2.38 -23.95
CA GLY A 89 -1.59 3.08 -23.91
C GLY A 89 -2.78 2.17 -23.57
N LEU A 90 -2.53 1.06 -22.89
CA LEU A 90 -3.55 0.14 -22.39
C LEU A 90 -4.07 0.59 -21.02
N ASP A 91 -5.20 0.02 -20.57
CA ASP A 91 -5.65 0.18 -19.18
C ASP A 91 -4.54 -0.33 -18.24
N GLU A 92 -4.10 0.52 -17.32
CA GLU A 92 -3.06 0.20 -16.34
C GLU A 92 -3.35 -1.10 -15.57
N ARG A 93 -4.62 -1.41 -15.37
CA ARG A 93 -5.11 -2.57 -14.61
C ARG A 93 -5.12 -3.88 -15.39
N LEU A 94 -4.93 -3.80 -16.70
CA LEU A 94 -5.10 -4.94 -17.59
C LEU A 94 -4.19 -6.10 -17.18
N GLY A 95 -4.82 -7.24 -16.85
CA GLY A 95 -4.12 -8.47 -16.44
C GLY A 95 -3.63 -8.51 -14.98
N LEU A 96 -4.01 -7.54 -14.14
CA LEU A 96 -3.47 -7.36 -12.79
C LEU A 96 -4.53 -7.33 -11.68
N GLU A 97 -5.79 -7.65 -12.01
CA GLU A 97 -6.95 -7.62 -11.09
C GLU A 97 -7.06 -8.85 -10.18
N GLN A 98 -6.04 -9.73 -10.12
CA GLN A 98 -6.12 -10.92 -9.26
C GLN A 98 -6.14 -10.50 -7.78
N ILE A 99 -7.09 -11.05 -7.02
CA ILE A 99 -7.14 -10.86 -5.57
C ILE A 99 -6.10 -11.75 -4.87
N GLY A 100 -5.67 -11.33 -3.67
CA GLY A 100 -4.69 -12.07 -2.88
C GLY A 100 -5.16 -13.48 -2.53
N LEU A 101 -4.27 -14.46 -2.65
CA LEU A 101 -4.54 -15.85 -2.29
C LEU A 101 -4.34 -16.07 -0.79
N THR A 102 -5.44 -16.17 -0.04
CA THR A 102 -5.44 -16.26 1.43
C THR A 102 -5.71 -17.66 1.99
N LEU A 103 -5.76 -18.69 1.14
CA LEU A 103 -5.90 -20.09 1.56
C LEU A 103 -4.69 -20.57 2.39
#